data_AF-A0A357D5A9-F1
#
_entry.id   AF-A0A357D5A9-F1
#
_cell.length_a   1.000
_cell.length_b   1.000
_cell.length_c   1.000
_cell.angle_alpha   90.00
_cell.angle_beta   90.00
_cell.angle_gamma   90.00
#
_symmetry.space_group_name_H-M   'P 1'
#
loop_
_entity.id
_entity.type
_entity.pdbx_description
1 polymer ?
#
loop_
_entity_poly.entity_id
_entity_poly.type
_entity_poly.pdbx_seq_one_letter_code
_entity_poly.pdbx_strand_id
1 'polypeptide(L)'
;QAAFIDIGMEKNAFLFIDDLQQDRGEDGPASISELLREGQEIIVQLVKEPMGNKGARVVTSLTIPGRYLVLMPTVDYIGISRRIEDEKERERLKKIATHLKPKGMGMIIRTAAEGLSEEDLAADRDFLFNLWQKILKKTKKGPTPALLFHDHDL
;
A
#
# COMPACT_ATOMS: atom_id res chain seq x y z
N GLN A 1 -0.12 -18.77 -8.40
CA GLN A 1 0.51 -19.46 -7.26
C GLN A 1 0.40 -18.56 -6.02
N ALA A 2 0.60 -19.09 -4.81
CA ALA A 2 0.51 -18.33 -3.56
C ALA A 2 1.57 -18.80 -2.56
N ALA A 3 1.96 -17.90 -1.65
CA ALA A 3 2.79 -18.19 -0.49
C ALA A 3 1.95 -18.08 0.79
N PHE A 4 2.30 -18.89 1.79
CA PHE A 4 1.76 -18.80 3.14
C PHE A 4 2.68 -17.94 3.99
N ILE A 5 2.13 -16.91 4.61
CA ILE A 5 2.87 -15.95 5.42
C ILE A 5 2.40 -16.07 6.86
N ASP A 6 3.32 -16.35 7.78
CA ASP A 6 3.03 -16.23 9.20
C ASP A 6 2.96 -14.74 9.58
N ILE A 7 1.82 -14.33 10.11
CA ILE A 7 1.54 -12.96 10.56
C ILE A 7 1.22 -12.90 12.05
N GLY A 8 1.50 -13.97 12.80
CA GLY A 8 1.25 -14.06 14.24
C GLY A 8 -0.22 -14.31 14.61
N MET A 9 -1.02 -14.80 13.65
CA MET A 9 -2.40 -15.24 13.85
C MET A 9 -2.48 -16.77 13.92
N GLU A 10 -3.62 -17.31 14.37
CA GLU A 10 -3.83 -18.77 14.44
C GLU A 10 -3.65 -19.47 13.08
N LYS A 11 -3.95 -18.76 11.98
CA LYS A 11 -3.80 -19.27 10.61
C LYS A 11 -2.89 -18.36 9.81
N ASN A 12 -1.97 -18.97 9.05
CA ASN A 12 -1.14 -18.28 8.09
C ASN A 12 -2.00 -17.53 7.05
N ALA A 13 -1.52 -16.36 6.65
CA ALA A 13 -2.12 -15.57 5.59
C ALA A 13 -1.70 -16.06 4.20
N PHE A 14 -2.49 -15.73 3.19
CA PHE A 14 -2.24 -16.02 1.78
C PHE A 14 -1.75 -14.77 1.06
N LEU A 15 -0.59 -14.87 0.41
CA LEU A 15 -0.05 -13.87 -0.52
C LEU A 15 -0.07 -14.46 -1.93
N PHE A 16 -0.82 -13.85 -2.85
CA PHE A 16 -0.83 -14.30 -4.24
C PHE A 16 0.38 -13.74 -4.99
N ILE A 17 0.86 -14.49 -5.99
CA ILE A 17 1.99 -14.09 -6.82
C ILE A 17 1.77 -12.76 -7.58
N ASP A 18 0.51 -12.44 -7.89
CA ASP A 18 0.15 -11.19 -8.55
C ASP A 18 0.16 -9.98 -7.59
N ASP A 19 0.18 -10.23 -6.28
CA ASP A 19 0.29 -9.20 -5.25
C ASP A 19 1.75 -8.95 -4.83
N LEU A 20 2.73 -9.58 -5.50
CA LEU A 20 4.16 -9.33 -5.33
C LEU A 20 4.62 -8.21 -6.27
N GLN A 21 5.13 -7.14 -5.68
CA GLN A 21 5.79 -6.03 -6.39
C GLN A 21 7.23 -6.42 -6.73
N GLN A 22 7.43 -7.35 -7.66
CA GLN A 22 8.74 -7.58 -8.27
C GLN A 22 8.67 -7.29 -9.76
N ASP A 23 9.74 -6.66 -10.26
CA ASP A 23 9.96 -6.43 -11.68
C ASP A 23 10.05 -7.80 -12.35
N ARG A 24 8.94 -8.24 -12.94
CA ARG A 24 8.91 -9.44 -13.76
C ARG A 24 9.69 -9.08 -15.01
N GLY A 25 10.99 -9.39 -15.02
CA GLY A 25 11.81 -9.26 -16.21
C GLY A 25 11.16 -9.95 -17.41
N GLU A 26 11.67 -9.69 -18.62
CA GLU A 26 11.10 -10.20 -19.88
C GLU A 26 11.02 -11.75 -19.95
N ASP A 27 11.63 -12.46 -19.00
CA ASP A 27 11.63 -13.92 -18.86
C ASP A 27 10.39 -14.46 -18.12
N GLY A 28 9.23 -14.47 -18.79
CA GLY A 28 8.10 -15.37 -18.47
C GLY A 28 7.46 -15.25 -17.06
N PRO A 29 6.45 -16.08 -16.74
CA PRO A 29 5.81 -16.06 -15.43
C PRO A 29 6.74 -16.70 -14.40
N ALA A 30 7.46 -15.87 -13.64
CA ALA A 30 8.28 -16.30 -12.51
C ALA A 30 7.45 -17.13 -11.52
N SER A 31 8.02 -18.20 -10.97
CA SER A 31 7.37 -19.01 -9.95
C SER A 31 7.43 -18.33 -8.58
N ILE A 32 6.45 -18.59 -7.69
CA ILE A 32 6.46 -17.99 -6.34
C ILE A 32 7.75 -18.33 -5.55
N SER A 33 8.33 -19.50 -5.82
CA SER A 33 9.59 -19.99 -5.24
C SER A 33 10.84 -19.26 -5.76
N GLU A 34 10.76 -18.61 -6.92
CA GLU A 34 11.83 -17.73 -7.43
C GLU A 34 11.77 -16.35 -6.78
N LEU A 35 10.55 -15.89 -6.45
CA LEU A 35 10.30 -14.54 -5.93
C LEU A 35 10.43 -14.45 -4.40
N LEU A 36 10.16 -15.55 -3.68
CA LEU A 36 10.21 -15.62 -2.22
C LEU A 36 11.02 -16.83 -1.74
N ARG A 37 11.71 -16.65 -0.62
CA ARG A 37 12.43 -17.72 0.08
C ARG A 37 11.79 -18.03 1.42
N GLU A 38 11.86 -19.28 1.85
CA GLU A 38 11.44 -19.66 3.21
C GLU A 38 12.26 -18.88 4.25
N GLY A 39 11.59 -18.40 5.30
CA GLY A 39 12.19 -17.54 6.32
C GLY A 39 12.43 -16.09 5.90
N GLN A 40 12.10 -15.69 4.66
CA GLN A 40 12.19 -14.30 4.24
C GLN A 40 11.17 -13.43 5.00
N GLU A 41 11.67 -12.38 5.65
CA GLU A 41 10.83 -11.38 6.30
C GLU A 41 10.32 -10.37 5.27
N ILE A 42 9.01 -10.14 5.25
CA ILE A 42 8.35 -9.19 4.36
C ILE A 42 7.32 -8.37 5.11
N ILE A 43 7.10 -7.13 4.66
CA ILE A 43 5.99 -6.31 5.12
C ILE A 43 4.77 -6.64 4.25
N VAL A 44 3.66 -6.94 4.90
CA VAL A 44 2.40 -7.23 4.22
C VAL A 44 1.26 -6.41 4.80
N GLN A 45 0.26 -6.11 3.98
CA GLN A 45 -0.99 -5.47 4.41
C GLN A 45 -2.15 -6.45 4.23
N LEU A 46 -2.99 -6.55 5.25
CA LEU A 46 -4.20 -7.38 5.25
C LEU A 46 -5.28 -6.70 4.41
N VAL A 47 -5.81 -7.41 3.41
CA VAL A 47 -6.88 -6.91 2.51
C VAL A 47 -8.20 -7.67 2.68
N LYS A 48 -8.15 -8.86 3.25
CA LYS A 48 -9.34 -9.61 3.69
C LYS A 48 -9.04 -10.31 5.00
N GLU A 49 -9.95 -10.14 5.95
CA GLU A 49 -9.93 -10.86 7.22
C GLU A 49 -10.05 -12.37 7.02
N PRO A 50 -9.54 -13.17 7.97
CA PRO A 50 -9.75 -14.60 7.95
C PRO A 50 -11.25 -14.92 8.00
N MET A 51 -11.69 -15.88 7.20
CA MET A 51 -13.09 -16.28 7.12
C MET A 51 -13.21 -17.80 7.26
N GLY A 52 -13.78 -18.24 8.38
CA GLY A 52 -13.94 -19.65 8.73
C GLY A 52 -12.61 -20.41 8.71
N ASN A 53 -12.46 -21.32 7.75
CA ASN A 53 -11.24 -22.11 7.62
C ASN A 53 -10.12 -21.46 6.80
N LYS A 54 -10.37 -20.32 6.18
CA LYS A 54 -9.37 -19.60 5.38
C LYS A 54 -8.69 -18.52 6.23
N GLY A 55 -7.37 -18.57 6.32
CA GLY A 55 -6.55 -17.46 6.82
C GLY A 55 -6.73 -16.16 6.00
N ALA A 56 -6.16 -15.08 6.50
CA ALA A 56 -6.29 -13.74 5.90
C ALA A 56 -5.69 -13.67 4.49
N ARG A 57 -6.16 -12.75 3.65
CA ARG A 57 -5.46 -12.39 2.41
C ARG A 57 -4.61 -11.16 2.65
N VAL A 58 -3.37 -11.20 2.16
CA VAL A 58 -2.42 -10.09 2.27
C VAL A 58 -1.82 -9.69 0.92
N VAL A 59 -1.29 -8.47 0.84
CA VAL A 59 -0.62 -7.91 -0.34
C VAL A 59 0.69 -7.20 0.04
N THR A 60 1.60 -7.00 -0.92
CA THR A 60 2.83 -6.19 -0.74
C THR A 60 2.73 -4.78 -1.34
N SER A 61 1.68 -4.51 -2.11
CA SER A 61 1.27 -3.17 -2.56
C SER A 61 0.59 -2.43 -1.41
N LEU A 62 1.39 -1.85 -0.53
CA LEU A 62 0.88 -1.23 0.69
C LEU A 62 0.16 0.08 0.36
N THR A 63 -0.88 0.37 1.12
CA THR A 63 -1.67 1.60 1.03
C THR A 63 -1.93 2.16 2.42
N ILE A 64 -1.84 3.47 2.56
CA ILE A 64 -2.16 4.19 3.80
C ILE A 64 -3.19 5.26 3.46
N PRO A 65 -4.48 5.06 3.81
CA PRO A 65 -5.52 6.02 3.49
C PRO A 65 -5.44 7.25 4.40
N GLY A 66 -5.40 8.43 3.79
CA GLY A 66 -5.65 9.71 4.45
C GLY A 66 -7.03 10.25 4.10
N ARG A 67 -7.30 11.50 4.46
CA ARG A 67 -8.62 12.11 4.26
C ARG A 67 -8.89 12.41 2.78
N TYR A 68 -7.88 12.94 2.10
CA TYR A 68 -7.98 13.47 0.74
C TYR A 68 -7.20 12.63 -0.26
N LEU A 69 -6.18 11.92 0.19
CA LEU A 69 -5.40 11.02 -0.66
C LEU A 69 -5.08 9.70 0.03
N VAL A 70 -4.64 8.72 -0.75
CA VAL A 70 -4.09 7.45 -0.28
C VAL A 70 -2.63 7.42 -0.68
N LEU A 71 -1.72 7.22 0.27
CA LEU A 71 -0.30 7.03 -0.02
C LEU A 71 -0.03 5.56 -0.34
N MET A 72 0.74 5.31 -1.41
CA MET A 72 1.18 3.98 -1.83
C MET A 72 2.72 3.89 -1.73
N PRO A 73 3.29 3.53 -0.57
CA PRO A 73 4.73 3.63 -0.36
C PRO A 73 5.57 2.60 -1.13
N THR A 74 4.97 1.55 -1.68
CA THR A 74 5.68 0.47 -2.38
C THR A 74 5.41 0.41 -3.88
N VAL A 75 4.66 1.37 -4.44
CA VAL A 75 4.28 1.41 -5.85
C VAL A 75 4.42 2.83 -6.36
N ASP A 76 5.11 3.04 -7.48
CA ASP A 76 5.14 4.35 -8.15
C ASP A 76 3.93 4.51 -9.07
N TYR A 77 2.92 5.24 -8.60
CA TYR A 77 1.64 5.40 -9.31
C TYR A 77 0.94 6.71 -8.95
N ILE A 78 0.26 7.34 -9.91
CA ILE A 78 -0.66 8.46 -9.65
C ILE A 78 -2.05 8.05 -10.12
N GLY A 79 -3.01 8.02 -9.20
CA GLY A 79 -4.42 7.78 -9.48
C GLY A 79 -5.29 8.96 -9.09
N ILE A 80 -6.31 9.26 -9.89
CA ILE A 80 -7.38 10.20 -9.54
C ILE A 80 -8.69 9.43 -9.45
N SER A 81 -9.44 9.59 -8.36
CA SER A 81 -10.73 8.94 -8.14
C SER A 81 -11.62 9.04 -9.38
N ARG A 82 -12.21 7.91 -9.79
CA ARG A 82 -13.11 7.86 -10.96
C ARG A 82 -14.44 8.57 -10.72
N ARG A 83 -14.77 8.90 -9.46
CA ARG A 83 -15.98 9.66 -9.10
C ARG A 83 -15.83 11.18 -9.33
N ILE A 84 -14.61 11.65 -9.58
CA ILE A 84 -14.37 13.03 -10.01
C ILE A 84 -14.61 13.07 -11.51
N GLU A 85 -15.74 13.62 -11.95
CA GLU A 85 -16.18 13.62 -13.35
C GLU A 85 -15.70 14.85 -14.13
N ASP A 86 -15.45 15.98 -13.44
CA ASP A 86 -14.95 17.19 -14.07
C ASP A 86 -13.50 17.01 -14.55
N GLU A 87 -13.31 16.97 -15.86
CA GLU A 87 -12.01 16.74 -16.48
C GLU A 87 -10.97 17.83 -16.17
N LYS A 88 -11.40 19.09 -16.00
CA LYS A 88 -10.48 20.18 -15.63
C LYS A 88 -9.97 19.98 -14.22
N GLU A 89 -10.84 19.55 -13.31
CA GLU A 89 -10.47 19.28 -11.93
C GLU A 89 -9.56 18.04 -11.83
N ARG A 90 -9.85 16.99 -12.61
CA ARG A 90 -8.98 15.81 -12.70
C ARG A 90 -7.57 16.19 -13.14
N GLU A 91 -7.44 17.00 -14.19
CA GLU A 91 -6.13 17.44 -14.69
C GLU A 91 -5.42 18.38 -13.69
N ARG A 92 -6.16 19.25 -12.99
CA ARG A 92 -5.60 20.08 -11.91
C ARG A 92 -5.03 19.22 -10.78
N LEU A 93 -5.84 18.30 -10.25
CA LEU A 93 -5.44 17.40 -9.16
C LEU A 93 -4.29 16.48 -9.57
N LYS A 94 -4.26 16.02 -10.82
CA LYS A 94 -3.16 15.20 -11.34
C LYS A 94 -1.83 15.96 -11.39
N LYS A 95 -1.85 17.24 -11.78
CA LYS A 95 -0.65 18.10 -11.74
C LYS A 95 -0.15 18.29 -10.32
N ILE A 96 -1.06 18.62 -9.40
CA ILE A 96 -0.73 18.74 -7.96
C ILE A 96 -0.17 17.43 -7.42
N ALA A 97 -0.83 16.30 -7.69
CA ALA A 97 -0.36 14.99 -7.25
C ALA A 97 1.04 14.67 -7.80
N THR A 98 1.34 15.03 -9.05
CA THR A 98 2.66 14.83 -9.67
C THR A 98 3.75 15.63 -8.96
N HIS A 99 3.44 16.86 -8.53
CA HIS A 99 4.36 17.68 -7.75
C HIS A 99 4.57 17.13 -6.34
N LEU A 100 3.49 16.74 -5.65
CA LEU A 100 3.54 16.33 -4.25
C LEU A 100 4.04 14.90 -4.03
N LYS A 101 4.01 14.05 -5.07
CA LYS A 101 4.35 12.62 -4.95
C LYS A 101 5.80 12.41 -4.51
N PRO A 102 6.05 11.70 -3.39
CA PRO A 102 7.40 11.31 -3.01
C PRO A 102 8.04 10.39 -4.05
N LYS A 103 9.37 10.49 -4.21
CA LYS A 103 10.14 9.67 -5.14
C LYS A 103 9.97 8.17 -4.82
N GLY A 104 9.66 7.36 -5.82
CA GLY A 104 9.48 5.90 -5.69
C GLY A 104 8.20 5.48 -4.96
N MET A 105 7.32 6.43 -4.64
CA MET A 105 6.01 6.17 -4.03
C MET A 105 4.91 6.65 -4.97
N GLY A 106 3.68 6.24 -4.64
CA GLY A 106 2.48 6.57 -5.38
C GLY A 106 1.44 7.25 -4.50
N MET A 107 0.46 7.85 -5.14
CA MET A 107 -0.65 8.54 -4.50
C MET A 107 -1.94 8.34 -5.29
N ILE A 108 -3.05 8.15 -4.58
CA ILE A 108 -4.39 8.16 -5.17
C ILE A 108 -5.18 9.32 -4.56
N ILE A 109 -5.61 10.26 -5.39
CA ILE A 109 -6.45 11.39 -4.96
C ILE A 109 -7.90 10.92 -4.81
N ARG A 110 -8.50 11.12 -3.64
CA ARG A 110 -9.88 10.75 -3.30
C ARG A 110 -10.84 11.85 -3.75
N THR A 111 -12.12 11.50 -3.89
CA THR A 111 -13.20 12.45 -4.21
C THR A 111 -13.27 13.62 -3.22
N ALA A 112 -12.94 13.39 -1.95
CA ALA A 112 -12.92 14.45 -0.94
C ALA A 112 -11.87 15.55 -1.17
N ALA A 113 -10.96 15.37 -2.14
CA ALA A 113 -9.96 16.35 -2.53
C ALA A 113 -10.44 17.38 -3.56
N GLU A 114 -11.64 17.20 -4.14
CA GLU A 114 -12.18 18.12 -5.13
C GLU A 114 -12.22 19.56 -4.59
N GLY A 115 -11.68 20.50 -5.37
CA GLY A 115 -11.60 21.91 -5.02
C GLY A 115 -10.54 22.28 -3.98
N LEU A 116 -9.82 21.30 -3.41
CA LEU A 116 -8.79 21.60 -2.40
C LEU A 116 -7.51 22.18 -3.01
N SER A 117 -6.81 22.94 -2.18
CA SER A 117 -5.52 23.55 -2.52
C SER A 117 -4.39 22.52 -2.55
N GLU A 118 -3.25 22.91 -3.13
CA GLU A 118 -2.04 22.08 -3.09
C GLU A 118 -1.52 21.94 -1.64
N GLU A 119 -1.67 22.97 -0.84
CA GLU A 119 -1.28 23.02 0.56
C GLU A 119 -2.07 22.02 1.42
N ASP A 120 -3.39 21.92 1.21
CA ASP A 120 -4.24 20.94 1.92
C ASP A 120 -3.81 19.50 1.60
N LEU A 121 -3.51 19.22 0.33
CA LEU A 121 -3.05 17.91 -0.11
C LEU A 121 -1.62 17.62 0.36
N ALA A 122 -0.76 18.64 0.43
CA ALA A 122 0.59 18.51 0.95
C ALA A 122 0.57 18.13 2.44
N ALA A 123 -0.32 18.74 3.23
CA ALA A 123 -0.48 18.44 4.64
C ALA A 123 -0.94 16.99 4.89
N ASP A 124 -1.95 16.50 4.15
CA ASP A 124 -2.40 15.11 4.23
C ASP A 124 -1.29 14.14 3.79
N ARG A 125 -0.55 14.48 2.71
CA ARG A 125 0.60 13.70 2.24
C ARG A 125 1.70 13.62 3.29
N ASP A 126 2.06 14.72 3.92
CA ASP A 126 3.11 14.76 4.96
C ASP A 126 2.71 13.95 6.20
N PHE A 127 1.44 14.00 6.60
CA PHE A 127 0.93 13.17 7.67
C PHE A 127 1.12 11.68 7.36
N LEU A 128 0.66 11.22 6.19
CA LEU A 128 0.77 9.82 5.77
C LEU A 128 2.22 9.38 5.58
N PHE A 129 3.07 10.25 5.04
CA PHE A 129 4.49 9.96 4.88
C PHE A 129 5.17 9.77 6.24
N ASN A 130 4.88 10.63 7.21
CA ASN A 130 5.40 10.50 8.57
C ASN A 130 4.90 9.24 9.27
N LEU A 131 3.64 8.85 9.03
CA LEU A 131 3.10 7.58 9.51
C LEU A 131 3.87 6.40 8.90
N TRP A 132 4.12 6.41 7.59
CA TRP A 132 4.93 5.39 6.93
C TRP A 132 6.35 5.29 7.52
N GLN A 133 7.00 6.43 7.78
CA GLN A 133 8.31 6.43 8.44
C GLN A 133 8.27 5.81 9.85
N LYS A 134 7.17 6.00 10.61
CA LYS A 134 6.99 5.33 11.91
C LYS A 134 6.82 3.82 11.76
N ILE A 135 6.09 3.36 10.74
CA ILE A 135 5.93 1.93 10.41
C ILE A 135 7.29 1.31 10.08
N LEU A 136 8.07 1.93 9.19
CA LEU A 136 9.43 1.47 8.84
C LEU A 136 10.41 1.47 10.02
N LYS A 137 10.21 2.33 11.03
CA LYS A 137 11.05 2.28 12.24
C LYS A 137 10.75 1.06 13.10
N LYS A 138 9.50 0.57 13.10
CA LYS A 138 9.12 -0.64 13.83
C LYS A 138 9.68 -1.91 13.19
N THR A 139 9.83 -1.96 11.86
CA THR A 139 10.40 -3.14 11.19
C THR A 139 11.87 -3.38 11.56
N LYS A 140 12.59 -2.34 11.98
CA LYS A 140 13.99 -2.45 12.42
C LYS A 140 14.15 -2.97 13.86
N LYS A 141 13.06 -3.18 14.58
CA LYS A 141 13.07 -3.46 16.02
C LYS A 141 11.99 -4.48 16.39
N GLY A 142 12.40 -5.65 16.84
CA GLY A 142 11.51 -6.64 17.45
C GLY A 142 11.55 -8.00 16.75
N PRO A 143 10.86 -9.00 17.32
CA PRO A 143 10.71 -10.31 16.69
C PRO A 143 9.76 -10.24 15.49
N THR A 144 9.95 -11.14 14.53
CA THR A 144 9.02 -11.41 13.43
C THR A 144 8.27 -12.71 13.76
N PRO A 145 6.94 -12.79 13.57
CA PRO A 145 6.02 -11.76 13.07
C PRO A 145 5.66 -10.70 14.12
N ALA A 146 5.32 -9.48 13.65
CA ALA A 146 4.87 -8.39 14.52
C ALA A 146 3.83 -7.48 13.85
N LEU A 147 2.89 -6.98 14.65
CA LEU A 147 1.92 -5.97 14.21
C LEU A 147 2.58 -4.59 14.13
N LEU A 148 2.80 -4.11 12.91
CA LEU A 148 3.45 -2.81 12.67
C LEU A 148 2.49 -1.63 12.82
N PHE A 149 1.28 -1.78 12.29
CA PHE A 149 0.24 -0.77 12.30
C PHE A 149 -1.12 -1.45 12.36
N HIS A 150 -1.99 -0.92 13.22
CA HIS A 150 -3.40 -1.30 13.28
C HIS A 150 -4.17 -0.07 12.81
N ASP A 151 -4.93 -0.23 11.73
CA ASP A 151 -5.83 0.81 11.28
C ASP A 151 -6.99 0.87 12.28
N HIS A 152 -7.15 2.01 12.95
CA HIS A 152 -8.31 2.22 13.79
C HIS A 152 -9.36 2.88 12.91
N ASP A 153 -10.49 2.21 12.71
CA ASP A 153 -11.68 2.83 12.12
C ASP A 153 -11.94 4.18 12.83
N LEU A 154 -12.07 5.25 12.04
CA LEU A 154 -12.68 6.51 12.46
C LEU A 154 -14.17 6.32 12.72
#